data_AF-A0A7X8W594-F1
#
_entry.id   AF-A0A7X8W594-F1
#
_cell.length_a   1.000
_cell.length_b   1.000
_cell.length_c   1.000
_cell.angle_alpha   90.00
_cell.angle_beta   90.00
_cell.angle_gamma   90.00
#
_symmetry.space_group_name_H-M   'P 1'
#
loop_
_entity.id
_entity.type
_entity.pdbx_description
1 polymer ?
#
loop_
_entity_poly.entity_id
_entity_poly.type
_entity_poly.pdbx_seq_one_letter_code
_entity_poly.pdbx_strand_id
1 'polypeptide(L)'
;MIEIAKYLPRLLQHDVICSLEGKSLIINDRRALPFEEKGVVVSNYQEASQAIKDMVTQGGGPLEVALQTFRLVARIKDVTYSDFSQAYVSLSNARSTNTTMARTLKELLDKIELAFQTDTFTDEVVDGLVKDEFDKFDEAYLKIGTQLEELINDGDGILTTCFAEHSFFIALALAKEHHKAFKLYIP
;
A
#
# COMPACT_ATOMS: atom_id res chain seq x y z
N MET A 1 -16.48 6.46 -2.10
CA MET A 1 -15.28 5.63 -2.34
C MET A 1 -15.26 5.26 -3.80
N ILE A 2 -14.12 5.49 -4.46
CA ILE A 2 -13.92 5.05 -5.83
C ILE A 2 -13.64 3.55 -5.76
N GLU A 3 -14.47 2.74 -6.40
CA GLU A 3 -14.28 1.28 -6.40
C GLU A 3 -13.29 0.90 -7.52
N ILE A 4 -11.98 1.01 -7.24
CA ILE A 4 -10.94 0.59 -8.20
C ILE A 4 -10.71 -0.93 -8.18
N ALA A 5 -11.20 -1.63 -7.15
CA ALA A 5 -10.98 -3.06 -6.95
C ALA A 5 -11.41 -3.93 -8.15
N LYS A 6 -12.47 -3.52 -8.87
CA LYS A 6 -12.94 -4.22 -10.09
C LYS A 6 -11.92 -4.22 -11.23
N TYR A 7 -10.99 -3.27 -11.25
CA TYR A 7 -9.94 -3.14 -12.25
C TYR A 7 -8.64 -3.85 -11.84
N LEU A 8 -8.55 -4.31 -10.59
CA LEU A 8 -7.32 -4.82 -10.01
C LEU A 8 -7.35 -6.34 -9.87
N PRO A 9 -6.23 -7.03 -10.14
CA PRO A 9 -6.09 -8.41 -9.71
C PRO A 9 -6.11 -8.48 -8.17
N ARG A 10 -6.59 -9.60 -7.63
CA ARG A 10 -6.69 -9.85 -6.17
C ARG A 10 -5.41 -9.47 -5.40
N LEU A 11 -4.23 -9.76 -5.96
CA LEU A 11 -2.93 -9.46 -5.35
C LEU A 11 -2.67 -7.97 -5.06
N LEU A 12 -3.40 -7.07 -5.72
CA LEU A 12 -3.31 -5.63 -5.58
C LEU A 12 -4.46 -5.02 -4.75
N GLN A 13 -5.29 -5.84 -4.12
CA GLN A 13 -6.33 -5.31 -3.21
C GLN A 13 -5.71 -5.06 -1.83
N HIS A 14 -6.01 -3.91 -1.21
CA HIS A 14 -5.42 -3.47 0.06
C HIS A 14 -5.43 -4.57 1.14
N ASP A 15 -6.60 -5.17 1.37
CA ASP A 15 -6.83 -6.23 2.36
C ASP A 15 -6.11 -7.54 2.03
N VAL A 16 -5.79 -7.76 0.75
CA VAL A 16 -4.98 -8.91 0.31
C VAL A 16 -3.49 -8.63 0.46
N ILE A 17 -3.03 -7.40 0.27
CA ILE A 17 -1.62 -7.03 0.44
C ILE A 17 -1.22 -7.13 1.91
N CYS A 18 -2.02 -6.52 2.79
CA CYS A 18 -1.81 -6.52 4.24
C CYS A 18 -3.14 -6.29 4.97
N SER A 19 -3.57 -7.25 5.79
CA SER A 19 -4.74 -7.10 6.66
C SER A 19 -4.31 -6.90 8.11
N LEU A 20 -5.08 -6.11 8.87
CA LEU A 20 -4.98 -6.04 10.33
C LEU A 20 -6.00 -7.00 10.95
N GLU A 21 -5.52 -8.06 11.59
CA GLU A 21 -6.32 -9.11 12.21
C GLU A 21 -6.05 -9.15 13.72
N GLY A 22 -7.01 -8.64 14.50
CA GLY A 22 -6.88 -8.53 15.95
C GLY A 22 -5.72 -7.63 16.35
N LYS A 23 -4.60 -8.22 16.78
CA LYS A 23 -3.38 -7.53 17.24
C LYS A 23 -2.16 -7.86 16.37
N SER A 24 -2.37 -8.27 15.13
CA SER A 24 -1.30 -8.62 14.21
C SER A 24 -1.66 -8.22 12.79
N LEU A 25 -0.65 -7.98 11.97
CA LEU A 25 -0.81 -7.84 10.54
C LEU A 25 -0.53 -9.17 9.85
N ILE A 26 -1.29 -9.47 8.81
CA ILE A 26 -1.04 -10.58 7.89
C ILE A 26 -0.60 -9.98 6.56
N ILE A 27 0.70 -10.11 6.24
CA ILE A 27 1.27 -9.59 5.00
C ILE A 27 1.34 -10.74 3.99
N ASN A 28 0.77 -10.56 2.80
CA ASN A 28 0.86 -11.58 1.75
C ASN A 28 2.32 -11.73 1.27
N ASP A 29 2.85 -12.95 1.34
CA ASP A 29 4.23 -13.25 0.98
C ASP A 29 4.40 -13.39 -0.54
N ARG A 30 4.66 -12.26 -1.19
CA ARG A 30 4.87 -12.17 -2.63
C ARG A 30 6.11 -12.93 -3.11
N ARG A 31 7.01 -13.32 -2.21
CA ARG A 31 8.21 -14.12 -2.56
C ARG A 31 7.85 -15.58 -2.87
N ALA A 32 6.72 -16.05 -2.36
CA ALA A 32 6.24 -17.41 -2.55
C ALA A 32 5.40 -17.57 -3.84
N LEU A 33 4.94 -16.45 -4.40
CA LEU A 33 4.22 -16.44 -5.67
C LEU A 33 5.15 -16.85 -6.83
N PRO A 34 4.61 -17.46 -7.90
CA PRO A 34 3.19 -17.80 -8.11
C PRO A 34 2.80 -19.20 -7.57
N PHE A 35 3.67 -19.88 -6.82
CA PHE A 35 3.48 -21.30 -6.47
C PHE A 35 2.67 -21.52 -5.20
N GLU A 36 2.74 -20.57 -4.25
CA GLU A 36 2.08 -20.68 -2.95
C GLU A 36 1.51 -19.32 -2.54
N GLU A 37 0.25 -19.32 -2.07
CA GLU A 37 -0.35 -18.18 -1.40
C GLU A 37 -0.25 -18.39 0.12
N LYS A 38 0.55 -17.57 0.79
CA LYS A 38 0.69 -17.58 2.26
C LYS A 38 0.88 -16.19 2.83
N GLY A 39 0.55 -16.04 4.12
CA GLY A 39 0.76 -14.82 4.88
C GLY A 39 1.95 -14.93 5.83
N VAL A 40 2.67 -13.83 6.02
CA VAL A 40 3.61 -13.62 7.12
C VAL A 40 2.91 -12.80 8.20
N VAL A 41 2.86 -13.35 9.41
CA VAL A 41 2.27 -12.68 10.57
C VAL A 41 3.32 -11.79 11.24
N VAL A 42 2.97 -10.54 11.51
CA VAL A 42 3.80 -9.62 12.30
C VAL A 42 2.96 -8.95 13.39
N SER A 43 3.53 -8.75 14.57
CA SER A 43 2.80 -8.27 15.75
C SER A 43 3.32 -6.92 16.30
N ASN A 44 4.34 -6.34 15.68
CA ASN A 44 4.88 -5.02 16.05
C ASN A 44 5.57 -4.33 14.85
N TYR A 45 5.91 -3.05 15.01
CA TYR A 45 6.50 -2.24 13.94
C TYR A 45 7.92 -2.68 13.56
N GLN A 46 8.66 -3.34 14.45
CA GLN A 46 9.99 -3.87 14.16
C GLN A 46 9.90 -5.08 13.22
N GLU A 47 8.99 -6.00 13.49
CA GLU A 47 8.70 -7.14 12.62
C GLU A 47 8.14 -6.68 11.27
N ALA A 48 7.25 -5.70 11.25
CA ALA A 48 6.76 -5.10 10.00
C ALA A 48 7.90 -4.46 9.18
N SER A 49 8.79 -3.70 9.82
CA SER A 49 9.99 -3.14 9.16
C SER A 49 10.91 -4.24 8.63
N GLN A 50 11.10 -5.33 9.38
CA GLN A 50 11.89 -6.47 8.94
C GLN A 50 11.24 -7.18 7.74
N ALA A 51 9.92 -7.39 7.75
CA ALA A 51 9.19 -7.96 6.62
C ALA A 51 9.33 -7.12 5.34
N ILE A 52 9.32 -5.77 5.47
CA ILE A 52 9.59 -4.86 4.35
C ILE A 52 11.03 -5.01 3.84
N LYS A 53 12.03 -5.10 4.74
CA LYS A 53 13.45 -5.33 4.37
C LYS A 53 13.64 -6.66 3.66
N ASP A 54 12.99 -7.70 4.16
CA ASP A 54 13.04 -9.05 3.60
C ASP A 54 12.21 -9.21 2.33
N MET A 55 11.63 -8.10 1.84
CA MET A 55 10.84 -8.04 0.62
C MET A 55 9.69 -9.05 0.64
N VAL A 56 9.06 -9.30 1.80
CA VAL A 56 7.82 -10.09 1.90
C VAL A 56 6.78 -9.54 0.92
N THR A 57 6.74 -8.21 0.80
CA THR A 57 6.03 -7.52 -0.27
C THR A 57 6.92 -6.42 -0.88
N GLN A 58 6.69 -6.06 -2.14
CA GLN A 58 7.45 -5.07 -2.91
C GLN A 58 6.51 -4.11 -3.65
N GLY A 59 7.05 -3.16 -4.42
CA GLY A 59 6.25 -2.16 -5.14
C GLY A 59 5.61 -1.17 -4.17
N GLY A 60 4.29 -1.02 -4.25
CA GLY A 60 3.44 -0.28 -3.32
C GLY A 60 3.11 -1.06 -2.04
N GLY A 61 3.38 -2.36 -1.99
CA GLY A 61 3.15 -3.18 -0.80
C GLY A 61 3.82 -2.68 0.49
N PRO A 62 5.08 -2.19 0.48
CA PRO A 62 5.69 -1.58 1.66
C PRO A 62 4.90 -0.39 2.24
N LEU A 63 4.29 0.44 1.39
CA LEU A 63 3.45 1.55 1.83
C LEU A 63 2.19 1.03 2.53
N GLU A 64 1.54 0.01 1.97
CA GLU A 64 0.40 -0.66 2.59
C GLU A 64 0.75 -1.17 3.99
N VAL A 65 1.83 -1.95 4.10
CA VAL A 65 2.28 -2.53 5.37
C VAL A 65 2.56 -1.42 6.38
N ALA A 66 3.20 -0.33 5.96
CA ALA A 66 3.52 0.78 6.85
C ALA A 66 2.27 1.52 7.36
N LEU A 67 1.30 1.79 6.49
CA LEU A 67 0.02 2.41 6.88
C LEU A 67 -0.77 1.51 7.84
N GLN A 68 -0.88 0.21 7.56
CA GLN A 68 -1.50 -0.74 8.48
C GLN A 68 -0.71 -0.88 9.79
N THR A 69 0.62 -0.71 9.76
CA THR A 69 1.45 -0.70 10.98
C THR A 69 1.12 0.48 11.89
N PHE A 70 0.79 1.66 11.36
CA PHE A 70 0.32 2.77 12.19
C PHE A 70 -1.01 2.45 12.89
N ARG A 71 -1.92 1.75 12.21
CA ARG A 71 -3.16 1.24 12.83
C ARG A 71 -2.86 0.22 13.94
N LEU A 72 -1.87 -0.65 13.75
CA LEU A 72 -1.41 -1.58 14.79
C LEU A 72 -0.81 -0.83 15.99
N VAL A 73 0.03 0.18 15.76
CA VAL A 73 0.64 1.00 16.82
C VAL A 73 -0.44 1.72 17.64
N ALA A 74 -1.47 2.28 16.99
CA ALA A 74 -2.57 2.94 17.67
C ALA A 74 -3.31 2.07 18.69
N ARG A 75 -3.24 0.74 18.53
CA ARG A 75 -3.90 -0.26 19.38
C ARG A 75 -3.00 -0.77 20.51
N ILE A 76 -1.79 -0.23 20.65
CA ILE A 76 -0.93 -0.49 21.79
C ILE A 76 -1.56 0.14 23.03
N LYS A 77 -1.55 -0.59 24.15
CA LYS A 77 -2.07 -0.06 25.41
C LYS A 77 -1.16 1.08 25.88
N ASP A 78 -1.77 2.19 26.31
CA ASP A 78 -1.06 3.38 26.80
C ASP A 78 -0.09 3.96 25.73
N VAL A 79 -0.47 3.84 24.44
CA VAL A 79 0.31 4.33 23.30
C VAL A 79 0.61 5.83 23.42
N THR A 80 1.82 6.20 23.02
CA THR A 80 2.30 7.58 23.00
C THR A 80 2.68 8.00 21.59
N TYR A 81 2.81 9.31 21.37
CA TYR A 81 3.40 9.85 20.15
C TYR A 81 4.81 9.29 19.87
N SER A 82 5.59 8.98 20.91
CA SER A 82 6.93 8.42 20.75
C SER A 82 6.90 7.05 20.05
N ASP A 83 5.88 6.22 20.30
CA ASP A 83 5.74 4.92 19.65
C ASP A 83 5.53 5.07 18.14
N PHE A 84 4.70 6.03 17.72
CA PHE A 84 4.53 6.38 16.30
C PHE A 84 5.80 6.94 15.68
N SER A 85 6.51 7.81 16.40
CA SER A 85 7.78 8.38 15.94
C SER A 85 8.85 7.30 15.72
N GLN A 86 8.96 6.33 16.64
CA GLN A 86 9.87 5.19 16.51
C GLN A 86 9.46 4.26 15.36
N ALA A 87 8.16 4.00 15.21
CA ALA A 87 7.64 3.22 14.08
C ALA A 87 7.94 3.90 12.74
N TYR A 88 7.72 5.22 12.63
CA TYR A 88 8.05 6.02 11.46
C TYR A 88 9.54 5.88 11.08
N VAL A 89 10.45 6.05 12.03
CA VAL A 89 11.90 5.94 11.78
C VAL A 89 12.26 4.52 11.32
N SER A 90 11.71 3.50 11.98
CA SER A 90 11.98 2.09 11.65
C SER A 90 11.49 1.72 10.24
N LEU A 91 10.26 2.11 9.90
CA LEU A 91 9.63 1.81 8.61
C LEU A 91 10.29 2.60 7.47
N SER A 92 10.51 3.90 7.65
CA SER A 92 11.11 4.77 6.63
C SER A 92 12.53 4.34 6.22
N ASN A 93 13.27 3.74 7.15
CA ASN A 93 14.61 3.23 6.90
C ASN A 93 14.63 1.76 6.41
N ALA A 94 13.48 1.09 6.29
CA ALA A 94 13.43 -0.29 5.84
C ALA A 94 13.93 -0.43 4.39
N ARG A 95 13.52 0.49 3.50
CA ARG A 95 13.96 0.53 2.10
C ARG A 95 14.02 1.98 1.58
N SER A 96 15.19 2.60 1.69
CA SER A 96 15.38 4.05 1.49
C SER A 96 15.26 4.54 0.04
N THR A 97 15.31 3.66 -0.96
CA THR A 97 15.25 4.07 -2.38
C THR A 97 13.87 4.63 -2.77
N ASN A 98 12.78 4.06 -2.23
CA ASN A 98 11.44 4.56 -2.50
C ASN A 98 11.04 5.55 -1.39
N THR A 99 10.87 6.81 -1.76
CA THR A 99 10.58 7.89 -0.82
C THR A 99 9.08 8.07 -0.52
N THR A 100 8.19 7.43 -1.27
CA THR A 100 6.73 7.58 -1.11
C THR A 100 6.29 7.20 0.30
N MET A 101 6.71 6.03 0.78
CA MET A 101 6.39 5.56 2.13
C MET A 101 6.83 6.56 3.21
N ALA A 102 8.10 6.99 3.18
CA ALA A 102 8.63 7.92 4.18
C ALA A 102 7.87 9.26 4.18
N ARG A 103 7.56 9.80 2.99
CA ARG A 103 6.81 11.05 2.87
C ARG A 103 5.38 10.93 3.40
N THR A 104 4.65 9.89 2.99
CA THR A 104 3.28 9.65 3.44
C THR A 104 3.22 9.44 4.94
N LEU A 105 4.12 8.62 5.51
CA LEU A 105 4.15 8.42 6.95
C LEU A 105 4.52 9.70 7.71
N LYS A 106 5.36 10.57 7.15
CA LYS A 106 5.68 11.85 7.79
C LYS A 106 4.46 12.76 7.86
N GLU A 107 3.72 12.91 6.75
CA GLU A 107 2.46 13.67 6.72
C GLU A 107 1.44 13.10 7.73
N LEU A 108 1.33 11.77 7.80
CA LEU A 108 0.45 11.09 8.74
C LEU A 108 0.89 11.29 10.20
N LEU A 109 2.20 11.20 10.48
CA LEU A 109 2.78 11.42 11.80
C LEU A 109 2.49 12.84 12.33
N ASP A 110 2.56 13.85 11.47
CA ASP A 110 2.25 15.24 11.85
C ASP A 110 0.79 15.41 12.27
N LYS A 111 -0.14 14.74 11.57
CA LYS A 111 -1.57 14.74 11.93
C LYS A 111 -1.82 14.00 13.26
N ILE A 112 -1.11 12.90 13.49
CA ILE A 112 -1.19 12.15 14.76
C ILE A 112 -0.61 12.97 15.91
N GLU A 113 0.51 13.67 15.70
CA GLU A 113 1.10 14.57 16.70
C GLU A 113 0.10 15.64 17.14
N LEU A 114 -0.56 16.28 16.18
CA LEU A 114 -1.59 17.26 16.45
C LEU A 114 -2.73 16.66 17.30
N ALA A 115 -3.19 15.45 16.97
CA ALA A 115 -4.25 14.77 17.72
C ALA A 115 -3.85 14.49 19.19
N PHE A 116 -2.58 14.16 19.45
CA PHE A 116 -2.07 14.05 20.83
C PHE A 116 -2.00 15.42 21.51
N GLN A 117 -1.55 16.47 20.83
CA GLN A 117 -1.45 17.82 21.38
C GLN A 117 -2.81 18.44 21.73
N THR A 118 -3.86 18.04 21.03
CA THR A 118 -5.24 18.53 21.23
C THR A 118 -6.11 17.60 22.07
N ASP A 119 -5.55 16.55 22.67
CA ASP A 119 -6.29 15.52 23.44
C ASP A 119 -7.46 14.89 22.66
N THR A 120 -7.32 14.73 21.34
CA THR A 120 -8.31 14.11 20.45
C THR A 120 -7.89 12.74 19.91
N PHE A 121 -6.74 12.23 20.35
CA PHE A 121 -6.21 10.96 19.86
C PHE A 121 -7.10 9.76 20.23
N THR A 122 -7.46 8.96 19.23
CA THR A 122 -8.03 7.60 19.37
C THR A 122 -7.51 6.69 18.26
N ASP A 123 -7.70 5.38 18.37
CA ASP A 123 -7.37 4.45 17.28
C ASP A 123 -8.28 4.65 16.05
N GLU A 124 -9.52 5.09 16.23
CA GLU A 124 -10.40 5.47 15.12
C GLU A 124 -9.91 6.70 14.36
N VAL A 125 -9.28 7.67 15.03
CA VAL A 125 -8.64 8.81 14.35
C VAL A 125 -7.53 8.32 13.44
N VAL A 126 -6.68 7.41 13.91
CA VAL A 126 -5.60 6.83 13.08
C VAL A 126 -6.17 6.01 11.93
N ASP A 127 -7.23 5.22 12.17
CA ASP A 127 -7.91 4.46 11.13
C ASP A 127 -8.49 5.38 10.04
N GLY A 128 -9.12 6.49 10.42
CA GLY A 128 -9.63 7.49 9.49
C GLY A 128 -8.52 8.14 8.66
N LEU A 129 -7.43 8.56 9.30
CA LEU A 129 -6.29 9.15 8.61
C LEU A 129 -5.60 8.17 7.63
N VAL A 130 -5.46 6.91 8.01
CA VAL A 130 -4.91 5.86 7.13
C VAL A 130 -5.85 5.60 5.96
N LYS A 131 -7.16 5.55 6.21
CA LYS A 131 -8.17 5.43 5.17
C LYS A 131 -8.09 6.59 4.17
N ASP A 132 -7.92 7.82 4.64
CA ASP A 132 -7.78 8.99 3.77
C ASP A 132 -6.55 8.89 2.85
N GLU A 133 -5.43 8.36 3.36
CA GLU A 133 -4.25 8.11 2.51
C GLU A 133 -4.52 7.01 1.47
N PHE A 134 -5.21 5.92 1.83
CA PHE A 134 -5.62 4.90 0.84
C PHE A 134 -6.53 5.48 -0.25
N ASP A 135 -7.58 6.22 0.14
CA ASP A 135 -8.50 6.85 -0.81
C ASP A 135 -7.74 7.80 -1.77
N LYS A 136 -6.78 8.57 -1.26
CA LYS A 136 -5.91 9.45 -2.06
C LYS A 136 -5.05 8.68 -3.07
N PHE A 137 -4.47 7.54 -2.67
CA PHE A 137 -3.70 6.70 -3.59
C PHE A 137 -4.60 6.04 -4.63
N ASP A 138 -5.80 5.59 -4.27
CA ASP A 138 -6.77 5.01 -5.19
C ASP A 138 -7.22 6.02 -6.26
N GLU A 139 -7.51 7.25 -5.84
CA GLU A 139 -7.80 8.36 -6.75
C GLU A 139 -6.64 8.62 -7.71
N ALA A 140 -5.41 8.63 -7.21
CA ALA A 140 -4.22 8.81 -8.04
C ALA A 140 -4.02 7.63 -9.01
N TYR A 141 -4.21 6.39 -8.54
CA TYR A 141 -4.05 5.21 -9.36
C TYR A 141 -5.05 5.16 -10.50
N LEU A 142 -6.32 5.46 -10.22
CA LEU A 142 -7.36 5.55 -11.24
C LEU A 142 -7.04 6.65 -12.24
N LYS A 143 -6.71 7.86 -11.77
CA LYS A 143 -6.38 8.98 -12.64
C LYS A 143 -5.23 8.65 -13.60
N ILE A 144 -4.13 8.11 -13.06
CA ILE A 144 -2.97 7.72 -13.87
C ILE A 144 -3.35 6.57 -14.82
N GLY A 145 -4.12 5.59 -14.36
CA GLY A 145 -4.56 4.46 -15.17
C GLY A 145 -5.43 4.90 -16.37
N THR A 146 -6.37 5.82 -16.16
CA THR A 146 -7.16 6.41 -17.25
C THR A 146 -6.28 7.14 -18.26
N GLN A 147 -5.33 7.96 -17.80
CA GLN A 147 -4.41 8.67 -18.68
C GLN A 147 -3.47 7.73 -19.44
N LEU A 148 -3.04 6.64 -18.81
CA LEU A 148 -2.22 5.61 -19.47
C LEU A 148 -3.02 4.85 -20.53
N GLU A 149 -4.30 4.58 -20.30
CA GLU A 149 -5.16 3.90 -21.27
C GLU A 149 -5.34 4.69 -22.58
N GLU A 150 -5.41 6.02 -22.48
CA GLU A 150 -5.48 6.91 -23.65
C GLU A 150 -4.27 6.79 -24.58
N LEU A 151 -3.12 6.35 -24.05
CA LEU A 151 -1.89 6.14 -24.82
C LEU A 151 -1.82 4.77 -25.49
N ILE A 152 -2.71 3.84 -25.14
CA ILE A 152 -2.77 2.50 -25.72
C ILE A 152 -3.69 2.54 -26.95
N ASN A 153 -3.16 2.22 -28.12
CA ASN A 153 -3.94 2.05 -29.35
C ASN A 153 -4.30 0.57 -29.57
N ASP A 154 -5.32 0.33 -30.39
CA ASP A 154 -5.67 -1.01 -30.82
C ASP A 154 -4.52 -1.63 -31.66
N GLY A 155 -4.11 -2.84 -31.27
CA GLY A 155 -3.02 -3.60 -31.88
C GLY A 155 -1.64 -3.36 -31.25
N ASP A 156 -1.51 -2.52 -30.23
CA ASP A 156 -0.21 -2.13 -29.68
C ASP A 156 0.55 -3.29 -28.98
N GLY A 157 1.87 -3.17 -29.03
CA GLY A 157 2.80 -3.97 -28.24
C GLY A 157 3.38 -3.13 -27.10
N ILE A 158 3.16 -3.52 -25.85
CA ILE A 158 3.56 -2.78 -24.65
C ILE A 158 4.66 -3.57 -23.93
N LEU A 159 5.86 -2.99 -23.85
CA LEU A 159 6.94 -3.51 -23.01
C LEU A 159 6.87 -2.86 -21.63
N THR A 160 6.86 -3.67 -20.57
CA THR A 160 6.97 -3.20 -19.19
C THR A 160 8.13 -3.89 -18.48
N THR A 161 8.61 -3.31 -17.38
CA THR A 161 9.66 -3.91 -16.54
C THR A 161 9.22 -3.89 -15.09
N CYS A 162 9.71 -4.84 -14.30
CA CYS A 162 9.27 -5.08 -12.93
C CYS A 162 7.75 -5.40 -12.87
N PHE A 163 7.14 -5.17 -11.71
CA PHE A 163 5.71 -5.28 -11.48
C PHE A 163 5.12 -3.87 -11.42
N ALA A 164 4.43 -3.44 -12.49
CA ALA A 164 3.95 -2.06 -12.67
C ALA A 164 2.66 -1.71 -11.90
N GLU A 165 2.10 -2.68 -11.15
CA GLU A 165 1.03 -2.53 -10.16
C GLU A 165 -0.21 -1.71 -10.61
N HIS A 166 -0.86 -1.02 -9.66
CA HIS A 166 -2.24 -0.55 -9.70
C HIS A 166 -2.59 0.24 -10.97
N SER A 167 -1.91 1.36 -11.23
CA SER A 167 -2.22 2.22 -12.39
C SER A 167 -2.09 1.48 -13.72
N PHE A 168 -1.10 0.60 -13.86
CA PHE A 168 -0.90 -0.14 -15.09
C PHE A 168 -2.01 -1.18 -15.29
N PHE A 169 -2.37 -1.95 -14.25
CA PHE A 169 -3.49 -2.89 -14.34
C PHE A 169 -4.82 -2.19 -14.60
N ILE A 170 -5.06 -1.02 -14.02
CA ILE A 170 -6.23 -0.19 -14.31
C ILE A 170 -6.25 0.21 -15.79
N ALA A 171 -5.13 0.69 -16.34
CA ALA A 171 -5.04 1.07 -17.75
C ALA A 171 -5.35 -0.11 -18.69
N LEU A 172 -4.81 -1.30 -18.38
CA LEU A 172 -5.06 -2.52 -19.16
C LEU A 172 -6.51 -2.99 -19.06
N ALA A 173 -7.13 -2.86 -17.88
CA ALA A 173 -8.53 -3.21 -17.69
C ALA A 173 -9.45 -2.27 -18.48
N LEU A 174 -9.21 -0.96 -18.41
CA LEU A 174 -9.94 0.05 -19.18
C LEU A 174 -9.76 -0.16 -20.69
N ALA A 175 -8.53 -0.44 -21.16
CA ALA A 175 -8.27 -0.71 -22.58
C ALA A 175 -9.08 -1.91 -23.09
N LYS A 176 -9.23 -2.96 -22.26
CA LYS A 176 -10.08 -4.11 -22.57
C LYS A 176 -11.57 -3.76 -22.58
N GLU A 177 -12.04 -2.95 -21.64
CA GLU A 177 -13.43 -2.44 -21.64
C GLU A 177 -13.73 -1.63 -22.91
N HIS A 178 -12.74 -0.90 -23.43
CA HIS A 178 -12.81 -0.20 -24.71
C HIS A 178 -12.49 -1.05 -25.94
N HIS A 179 -12.44 -2.39 -25.78
CA HIS A 179 -12.23 -3.36 -26.85
C HIS A 179 -10.91 -3.22 -27.63
N LYS A 180 -9.88 -2.62 -27.03
CA LYS A 180 -8.54 -2.54 -27.63
C LYS A 180 -7.81 -3.88 -27.47
N ALA A 181 -7.28 -4.42 -28.57
CA ALA A 181 -6.35 -5.54 -28.53
C ALA A 181 -4.93 -5.03 -28.27
N PHE A 182 -4.16 -5.72 -27.44
CA PHE A 182 -2.76 -5.38 -27.19
C PHE A 182 -1.97 -6.62 -26.77
N LYS A 183 -0.64 -6.55 -26.87
CA LYS A 183 0.30 -7.58 -26.41
C LYS A 183 1.23 -7.01 -25.35
N LEU A 184 1.41 -7.72 -24.26
CA LEU A 184 2.37 -7.36 -23.21
C LEU A 184 3.66 -8.14 -23.38
N TYR A 185 4.78 -7.44 -23.28
CA TYR A 185 6.12 -8.01 -23.18
C TYR A 185 6.63 -7.74 -21.76
N ILE A 186 6.93 -8.81 -21.02
CA ILE A 186 7.36 -8.77 -19.61
C ILE A 186 8.69 -9.54 -19.53
N PRO A 187 9.85 -8.86 -19.40
CA PRO A 187 11.16 -9.47 -19.26
C PRO A 187 11.35 -10.24 -17.96
#